data_AF-K6X1V3-F1
#
_entry.id   AF-K6X1V3-F1
#
_cell.length_a   1.000
_cell.length_b   1.000
_cell.length_c   1.000
_cell.angle_alpha   90.00
_cell.angle_beta   90.00
_cell.angle_gamma   90.00
#
_symmetry.space_group_name_H-M   'P 1'
#
loop_
_entity.id
_entity.type
_entity.pdbx_description
1 polymer ?
#
loop_
_entity_poly.entity_id
_entity_poly.type
_entity_poly.pdbx_seq_one_letter_code
_entity_poly.pdbx_strand_id
1 'polypeptide(L)'
;MTPPGADDDTRSAASRYPMPPFDVDLLADLHAGVLPVDVADHVRARLDEDPDARAVLEALDRTTADLGALDVPLLPVPPAVTSRTRSTLDQISAEVTSTGQGRVTGLMSRSRRRVRWLAAGGVGAAAAIIGVVGVSVALLQPPAEQGPMIAQPATSSPDFVTSADHVKLLSVLGNTEPAPFASEAALRQCTAANGVPAVTVILGSGPIILHGENVVVILLSTGVAGRFDALVVGRDCTTGTPSLIARTVIGG
;
A
#
# COMPACT_ATOMS: atom_id res chain seq x y z
N MET A 1 -17.41 -1.12 41.26
CA MET A 1 -17.09 0.26 40.86
C MET A 1 -15.58 0.29 40.75
N THR A 2 -15.09 -0.08 39.57
CA THR A 2 -13.68 -0.37 39.28
C THR A 2 -13.20 0.76 38.39
N PRO A 3 -12.09 1.45 38.68
CA PRO A 3 -11.61 2.51 37.81
C PRO A 3 -11.18 1.90 36.46
N PRO A 4 -11.47 2.56 35.33
CA PRO A 4 -10.97 2.14 34.03
C PRO A 4 -9.44 2.29 34.01
N GLY A 5 -8.77 1.20 33.59
CA GLY A 5 -7.34 1.12 33.39
C GLY A 5 -6.86 2.07 32.30
N ALA A 6 -5.72 2.68 32.56
CA ALA A 6 -4.96 3.47 31.63
C ALA A 6 -4.23 2.53 30.66
N ASP A 7 -4.91 2.13 29.60
CA ASP A 7 -4.32 1.37 28.49
C ASP A 7 -4.38 2.26 27.23
N ASP A 8 -3.43 3.19 27.03
CA ASP A 8 -2.93 3.52 25.68
C ASP A 8 -1.68 4.44 25.61
N ASP A 9 -1.14 4.96 26.72
CA ASP A 9 -0.04 5.96 26.63
C ASP A 9 1.34 5.39 26.25
N THR A 10 1.44 4.10 25.90
CA THR A 10 2.72 3.42 25.59
C THR A 10 2.95 3.11 24.12
N ARG A 11 2.14 3.64 23.17
CA ARG A 11 2.64 3.77 21.79
C ARG A 11 3.55 4.99 21.73
N SER A 12 4.79 4.76 22.18
CA SER A 12 6.03 5.44 21.84
C SER A 12 5.82 6.79 21.14
N ALA A 13 6.21 7.88 21.82
CA ALA A 13 6.42 9.17 21.20
C ALA A 13 7.40 9.02 20.02
N ALA A 14 6.87 8.62 18.85
CA ALA A 14 7.55 8.64 17.60
C ALA A 14 8.06 10.07 17.45
N SER A 15 9.35 10.21 17.14
CA SER A 15 9.91 11.52 16.79
C SER A 15 8.92 12.21 15.87
N ARG A 16 8.46 13.42 16.22
CA ARG A 16 7.53 14.23 15.41
C ARG A 16 7.97 14.25 13.93
N TYR A 17 9.28 14.12 13.71
CA TYR A 17 9.89 14.04 12.40
C TYR A 17 10.52 12.65 12.19
N PRO A 18 10.03 11.87 11.20
CA PRO A 18 10.59 10.56 10.88
C PRO A 18 12.02 10.71 10.33
N MET A 19 12.85 9.68 10.51
CA MET A 19 14.23 9.67 10.02
C MET A 19 14.41 8.54 9.00
N PRO A 20 15.33 8.69 8.03
CA PRO A 20 15.62 7.63 7.06
C PRO A 20 16.21 6.37 7.74
N PRO A 21 16.01 5.17 7.17
CA PRO A 21 15.25 4.92 5.94
C PRO A 21 13.74 5.09 6.16
N PHE A 22 13.06 5.71 5.19
CA PHE A 22 11.64 5.98 5.26
C PHE A 22 10.84 4.74 4.87
N ASP A 23 9.75 4.49 5.58
CA ASP A 23 8.82 3.43 5.24
C ASP A 23 8.00 3.77 3.98
N VAL A 24 7.56 2.72 3.28
CA VAL A 24 6.82 2.86 2.01
C VAL A 24 5.48 3.58 2.22
N ASP A 25 4.79 3.33 3.33
CA ASP A 25 3.50 3.97 3.63
C ASP A 25 3.65 5.48 3.82
N LEU A 26 4.67 5.92 4.57
CA LEU A 26 5.02 7.34 4.71
C LEU A 26 5.36 7.99 3.35
N LEU A 27 6.08 7.29 2.48
CA LEU A 27 6.41 7.79 1.13
C LEU A 27 5.17 7.85 0.23
N ALA A 28 4.24 6.90 0.36
CA ALA A 28 2.95 6.95 -0.32
C ALA A 28 2.09 8.12 0.19
N ASP A 29 2.07 8.38 1.49
CA ASP A 29 1.38 9.52 2.08
C ASP A 29 2.01 10.86 1.65
N LEU A 30 3.34 10.89 1.53
CA LEU A 30 4.07 12.04 0.98
C LEU A 30 3.68 12.30 -0.49
N HIS A 31 3.62 11.24 -1.30
CA HIS A 31 3.25 11.28 -2.72
C HIS A 31 1.79 11.71 -2.91
N ALA A 32 0.89 11.18 -2.07
CA ALA A 32 -0.53 11.55 -2.07
C ALA A 32 -0.79 12.97 -1.52
N GLY A 33 0.21 13.62 -0.91
CA GLY A 33 0.09 14.97 -0.35
C GLY A 33 -0.78 15.04 0.90
N VAL A 34 -0.96 13.93 1.62
CA VAL A 34 -1.81 13.85 2.82
C VAL A 34 -1.06 14.16 4.12
N LEU A 35 0.26 14.22 4.07
CA LEU A 35 1.09 14.56 5.23
C LEU A 35 0.94 16.03 5.66
N PRO A 36 1.05 16.32 6.96
CA PRO A 36 1.23 17.68 7.45
C PRO A 36 2.42 18.36 6.76
N VAL A 37 2.27 19.66 6.45
CA VAL A 37 3.26 20.42 5.66
C VAL A 37 4.67 20.35 6.26
N ASP A 38 4.78 20.47 7.58
CA ASP A 38 6.07 20.45 8.28
C ASP A 38 6.74 19.07 8.24
N VAL A 39 5.95 17.98 8.32
CA VAL A 39 6.45 16.62 8.17
C VAL A 39 6.89 16.35 6.74
N ALA A 40 6.07 16.74 5.76
CA ALA A 40 6.38 16.57 4.34
C ALA A 40 7.68 17.31 3.95
N ASP A 41 7.85 18.54 4.43
CA ASP A 41 9.06 19.33 4.19
C ASP A 41 10.30 18.70 4.84
N HIS A 42 10.15 18.16 6.05
CA HIS A 42 11.23 17.43 6.72
C HIS A 42 11.66 16.18 5.95
N VAL A 43 10.71 15.36 5.49
CA VAL A 43 11.01 14.15 4.70
C VAL A 43 11.66 14.52 3.37
N ARG A 44 11.11 15.51 2.64
CA ARG A 44 11.70 15.98 1.36
C ARG A 44 13.14 16.47 1.51
N ALA A 45 13.45 17.16 2.60
CA ALA A 45 14.81 17.66 2.86
C ALA A 45 15.84 16.53 3.09
N ARG A 46 15.40 15.30 3.33
CA ARG A 46 16.23 14.14 3.68
C ARG A 46 16.16 12.99 2.68
N LEU A 47 15.46 13.13 1.56
CA LEU A 47 15.40 12.09 0.52
C LEU A 47 16.78 11.71 -0.03
N ASP A 48 17.75 12.62 0.02
CA ASP A 48 19.13 12.37 -0.43
C ASP A 48 19.88 11.39 0.49
N GLU A 49 19.43 11.25 1.75
CA GLU A 49 20.00 10.34 2.75
C GLU A 49 19.43 8.91 2.60
N ASP A 50 18.39 8.73 1.78
CA ASP A 50 17.73 7.45 1.51
C ASP A 50 17.53 7.22 0.00
N PRO A 51 18.47 6.53 -0.68
CA PRO A 51 18.37 6.28 -2.12
C PRO A 51 17.18 5.39 -2.49
N ASP A 52 16.73 4.51 -1.60
CA ASP A 52 15.60 3.61 -1.84
C ASP A 52 14.29 4.40 -1.86
N ALA A 53 14.16 5.44 -1.03
CA ALA A 53 13.00 6.33 -1.03
C ALA A 53 12.75 6.99 -2.39
N ARG A 54 13.82 7.41 -3.10
CA ARG A 54 13.69 7.97 -4.45
C ARG A 54 13.19 6.94 -5.46
N ALA A 55 13.67 5.70 -5.39
CA ALA A 55 13.23 4.64 -6.27
C ALA A 55 11.75 4.30 -6.06
N VAL A 56 11.27 4.32 -4.81
CA VAL A 56 9.85 4.15 -4.46
C VAL A 56 9.00 5.29 -5.03
N LEU A 57 9.40 6.54 -4.81
CA LEU A 57 8.66 7.70 -5.33
C LEU A 57 8.58 7.68 -6.87
N GLU A 58 9.67 7.35 -7.55
CA GLU A 58 9.67 7.20 -9.02
C GLU A 58 8.73 6.06 -9.48
N ALA A 59 8.67 4.96 -8.73
CA ALA A 59 7.74 3.87 -9.03
C ALA A 59 6.26 4.28 -8.85
N LEU A 60 5.96 5.11 -7.85
CA LEU A 60 4.61 5.68 -7.65
C LEU A 60 4.24 6.66 -8.76
N ASP A 61 5.17 7.52 -9.19
CA ASP A 61 5.00 8.43 -10.34
C ASP A 61 4.75 7.66 -11.64
N ARG A 62 5.50 6.58 -11.89
CA ARG A 62 5.28 5.70 -13.04
C ARG A 62 3.91 5.04 -13.00
N THR A 63 3.51 4.55 -11.83
CA THR A 63 2.19 3.94 -11.65
C THR A 63 1.06 4.92 -11.95
N THR A 64 1.16 6.16 -11.46
CA THR A 64 0.16 7.20 -11.74
C THR A 64 0.13 7.59 -13.22
N ALA A 65 1.29 7.64 -13.89
CA ALA A 65 1.37 7.85 -15.33
C ALA A 65 0.74 6.69 -16.14
N ASP A 66 1.04 5.45 -15.77
CA ASP A 66 0.50 4.25 -16.42
C ASP A 66 -1.03 4.18 -16.28
N LEU A 67 -1.54 4.47 -15.08
CA LEU A 67 -2.98 4.56 -14.83
C LEU A 67 -3.64 5.70 -15.63
N GLY A 68 -2.96 6.84 -15.75
CA GLY A 68 -3.42 7.98 -16.55
C GLY A 68 -3.42 7.73 -18.06
N ALA A 69 -2.64 6.77 -18.54
CA ALA A 69 -2.56 6.38 -19.95
C ALA A 69 -3.60 5.32 -20.35
N LEU A 70 -4.35 4.76 -19.40
CA LEU A 70 -5.44 3.83 -19.69
C LEU A 70 -6.55 4.53 -20.48
N ASP A 71 -7.11 3.82 -21.46
CA ASP A 71 -8.23 4.31 -22.27
C ASP A 71 -9.54 4.19 -21.50
N VAL A 72 -9.78 5.16 -20.61
CA VAL A 72 -11.00 5.30 -19.83
C VAL A 72 -11.88 6.39 -20.46
N PRO A 73 -13.20 6.16 -20.65
CA PRO A 73 -14.10 7.17 -21.16
C PRO A 73 -14.01 8.47 -20.35
N LEU A 74 -13.48 9.53 -20.96
CA LEU A 74 -13.35 10.83 -20.32
C LEU A 74 -14.72 11.49 -20.19
N LEU A 75 -15.09 11.90 -18.98
CA LEU A 75 -16.23 12.78 -18.78
C LEU A 75 -15.87 14.18 -19.30
N PRO A 76 -16.68 14.78 -20.19
CA PRO A 76 -16.40 16.10 -20.72
C PRO A 76 -16.43 17.14 -19.59
N VAL A 77 -15.41 17.99 -19.54
CA VAL A 77 -15.36 19.11 -18.57
C VAL A 77 -16.49 20.10 -18.90
N PRO A 78 -17.33 20.50 -17.93
CA PRO A 78 -18.40 21.46 -18.18
C PRO A 78 -17.87 22.80 -18.72
N PRO A 79 -18.52 23.41 -19.74
CA PRO A 79 -18.02 24.63 -20.39
C PRO A 79 -17.95 25.84 -19.46
N ALA A 80 -18.78 25.89 -18.42
CA ALA A 80 -18.73 26.92 -17.40
C ALA A 80 -17.40 26.88 -16.61
N VAL A 81 -16.86 25.69 -16.36
CA VAL A 81 -15.58 25.51 -15.65
C VAL A 81 -14.43 25.98 -16.54
N THR A 82 -14.39 25.55 -17.81
CA THR A 82 -13.32 25.97 -18.74
C THR A 82 -13.33 27.47 -19.01
N SER A 83 -14.51 28.08 -19.15
CA SER A 83 -14.67 29.53 -19.29
C SER A 83 -14.17 30.28 -18.05
N ARG A 84 -14.56 29.84 -16.86
CA ARG A 84 -14.09 30.44 -15.59
C ARG A 84 -12.58 30.34 -15.45
N THR A 85 -12.00 29.15 -15.70
CA THR A 85 -10.54 28.95 -15.62
C THR A 85 -9.79 29.85 -16.60
N ARG A 86 -10.26 29.96 -17.86
CA ARG A 86 -9.65 30.87 -18.84
C ARG A 86 -9.71 32.33 -18.38
N SER A 87 -10.88 32.79 -17.92
CA SER A 87 -11.04 34.16 -17.40
C SER A 87 -10.11 34.45 -16.23
N THR A 88 -9.96 33.52 -15.28
CA THR A 88 -9.01 33.66 -14.16
C THR A 88 -7.57 33.73 -14.66
N LEU A 89 -7.18 32.89 -15.61
CA LEU A 89 -5.82 32.91 -16.17
C LEU A 89 -5.53 34.21 -16.95
N ASP A 90 -6.51 34.73 -17.70
CA ASP A 90 -6.39 36.00 -18.41
C ASP A 90 -6.21 37.17 -17.43
N GLN A 91 -6.93 37.15 -16.30
CA GLN A 91 -6.78 38.14 -15.22
C GLN A 91 -5.39 38.08 -14.57
N ILE A 92 -4.93 36.88 -14.19
CA ILE A 92 -3.58 36.69 -13.63
C ILE A 92 -2.52 37.15 -14.63
N SER A 93 -2.68 36.82 -15.92
CA SER A 93 -1.73 37.23 -16.97
C SER A 93 -1.69 38.75 -17.15
N ALA A 94 -2.83 39.43 -17.08
CA ALA A 94 -2.92 40.89 -17.11
C ALA A 94 -2.31 41.54 -15.86
N GLU A 95 -2.51 40.96 -14.68
CA GLU A 95 -1.89 41.42 -13.42
C GLU A 95 -0.37 41.27 -13.46
N VAL A 96 0.14 40.12 -13.89
CA VAL A 96 1.59 39.87 -14.05
C VAL A 96 2.19 40.83 -15.09
N THR A 97 1.50 41.10 -16.20
CA THR A 97 1.99 42.02 -17.24
C THR A 97 1.96 43.49 -16.79
N SER A 98 0.94 43.90 -16.06
CA SER A 98 0.83 45.27 -15.52
C SER A 98 1.82 45.52 -14.37
N THR A 99 2.10 44.50 -13.54
CA THR A 99 3.09 44.57 -12.46
C THR A 99 4.53 44.37 -13.00
N GLY A 100 4.67 43.71 -14.15
CA GLY A 100 5.95 43.35 -14.80
C GLY A 100 6.73 44.50 -15.44
N GLN A 101 6.25 45.75 -15.38
CA GLN A 101 7.09 46.94 -15.64
C GLN A 101 7.88 47.41 -14.41
N GLY A 102 7.64 46.82 -13.23
CA GLY A 102 8.49 46.98 -12.06
C GLY A 102 9.74 46.12 -12.18
N ARG A 103 10.91 46.75 -12.34
CA ARG A 103 12.24 46.13 -12.41
C ARG A 103 12.34 44.93 -11.46
N VAL A 104 12.66 43.76 -12.00
CA VAL A 104 13.13 42.60 -11.22
C VAL A 104 14.42 43.03 -10.53
N THR A 105 14.32 43.55 -9.31
CA THR A 105 15.49 43.67 -8.44
C THR A 105 15.84 42.26 -8.05
N GLY A 106 16.86 41.70 -8.71
CA GLY A 106 17.40 40.40 -8.35
C GLY A 106 17.60 40.37 -6.85
N LEU A 107 17.02 39.35 -6.19
CA LEU A 107 17.28 39.08 -4.79
C LEU A 107 18.80 38.98 -4.69
N MET A 108 19.42 40.01 -4.11
CA MET A 108 20.84 40.02 -3.85
C MET A 108 21.09 38.80 -2.96
N SER A 109 21.67 37.75 -3.56
CA SER A 109 22.39 36.74 -2.80
C SER A 109 23.26 37.52 -1.83
N ARG A 110 23.01 37.32 -0.54
CA ARG A 110 23.65 38.00 0.57
C ARG A 110 25.11 37.57 0.58
N SER A 111 25.90 38.20 -0.30
CA SER A 111 27.35 38.18 -0.33
C SER A 111 27.85 38.81 0.96
N ARG A 112 27.91 38.03 2.04
CA ARG A 112 28.81 38.28 3.17
C ARG A 112 30.20 37.75 2.80
N ARG A 113 30.82 38.39 1.81
CA ARG A 113 32.28 38.42 1.74
C ARG A 113 32.77 39.39 2.80
N ARG A 114 33.34 38.83 3.87
CA ARG A 114 34.70 39.14 4.38
C ARG A 114 34.75 38.88 5.88
N VAL A 115 35.12 37.67 6.26
CA VAL A 115 36.13 37.48 7.31
C VAL A 115 37.03 36.33 6.85
N ARG A 116 38.23 36.71 6.39
CA ARG A 116 39.39 35.83 6.26
C ARG A 116 39.85 35.48 7.66
N TRP A 117 39.80 34.21 8.05
CA TRP A 117 40.78 33.61 8.94
C TRP A 117 41.14 32.22 8.43
N LEU A 118 42.44 31.99 8.44
CA LEU A 118 43.18 30.88 7.87
C LEU A 118 43.31 29.73 8.87
N ALA A 119 43.64 28.56 8.30
CA ALA A 119 44.33 27.42 8.93
C ALA A 119 43.42 26.52 9.81
N ALA A 120 43.56 25.19 9.86
CA ALA A 120 44.64 24.29 9.45
C ALA A 120 44.10 22.83 9.40
N GLY A 121 44.67 21.98 8.52
CA GLY A 121 44.85 20.52 8.67
C GLY A 121 43.59 19.63 8.82
N GLY A 122 43.52 18.41 8.32
CA GLY A 122 44.48 17.51 7.71
C GLY A 122 43.79 16.17 7.35
N VAL A 123 44.56 15.34 6.67
CA VAL A 123 44.30 14.04 6.01
C VAL A 123 43.80 12.92 6.95
N GLY A 124 43.03 11.97 6.40
CA GLY A 124 42.95 10.57 6.88
C GLY A 124 41.74 9.84 6.26
N ALA A 125 41.85 9.12 5.13
CA ALA A 125 42.43 7.80 4.90
C ALA A 125 41.55 6.61 5.38
N ALA A 126 41.45 5.63 4.48
CA ALA A 126 40.54 4.49 4.42
C ALA A 126 40.73 3.40 5.51
N ALA A 127 39.75 2.50 5.65
CA ALA A 127 39.93 1.05 5.44
C ALA A 127 38.69 0.25 5.89
N ALA A 128 38.29 -0.71 5.04
CA ALA A 128 37.38 -1.81 5.34
C ALA A 128 38.08 -2.89 6.18
N ILE A 129 37.37 -3.55 7.12
CA ILE A 129 37.74 -4.88 7.63
C ILE A 129 36.49 -5.72 7.92
N ILE A 130 36.54 -6.95 7.40
CA ILE A 130 35.64 -8.10 7.50
C ILE A 130 35.71 -8.72 8.90
N GLY A 131 34.59 -9.25 9.41
CA GLY A 131 34.56 -10.16 10.55
C GLY A 131 33.40 -11.16 10.45
N VAL A 132 33.73 -12.45 10.23
CA VAL A 132 32.83 -13.60 10.11
C VAL A 132 32.90 -14.44 11.39
N VAL A 133 31.83 -15.20 11.69
CA VAL A 133 31.71 -16.35 12.65
C VAL A 133 31.66 -15.94 14.12
N GLY A 134 30.83 -16.48 15.03
CA GLY A 134 29.83 -17.55 15.10
C GLY A 134 29.10 -17.34 16.45
N VAL A 135 27.98 -17.95 16.77
CA VAL A 135 27.88 -19.30 17.32
C VAL A 135 26.38 -19.58 17.47
N SER A 136 25.95 -20.69 16.90
CA SER A 136 24.67 -21.33 17.13
C SER A 136 24.61 -21.92 18.55
N VAL A 137 23.60 -21.54 19.33
CA VAL A 137 23.16 -22.33 20.49
C VAL A 137 21.73 -22.77 20.22
N ALA A 138 21.61 -24.03 19.81
CA ALA A 138 20.37 -24.78 19.82
C ALA A 138 19.93 -25.00 21.27
N LEU A 139 18.69 -24.63 21.59
CA LEU A 139 17.99 -25.12 22.78
C LEU A 139 16.85 -26.02 22.31
N LEU A 140 16.85 -27.23 22.87
CA LEU A 140 15.99 -28.35 22.54
C LEU A 140 14.62 -28.26 23.26
N GLN A 141 13.56 -28.55 22.49
CA GLN A 141 12.40 -29.44 22.80
C GLN A 141 11.38 -29.04 23.90
N PRO A 142 10.13 -29.59 23.89
CA PRO A 142 9.63 -30.80 23.18
C PRO A 142 8.32 -30.65 22.36
N PRO A 143 7.95 -31.67 21.56
CA PRO A 143 6.74 -31.70 20.74
C PRO A 143 5.49 -32.08 21.56
N ALA A 144 4.37 -31.43 21.27
CA ALA A 144 3.06 -31.86 21.76
C ALA A 144 2.53 -32.99 20.86
N GLU A 145 2.20 -34.12 21.47
CA GLU A 145 1.47 -35.22 20.84
C GLU A 145 0.11 -34.74 20.31
N GLN A 146 -0.14 -34.96 19.02
CA GLN A 146 -1.47 -34.94 18.44
C GLN A 146 -1.62 -36.21 17.61
N GLY A 147 -2.64 -37.01 17.97
CA GLY A 147 -2.96 -38.29 17.33
C GLY A 147 -3.26 -38.16 15.83
N PRO A 148 -3.43 -39.28 15.12
CA PRO A 148 -3.49 -39.27 13.66
C PRO A 148 -4.81 -38.65 13.18
N MET A 149 -4.82 -37.34 12.95
CA MET A 149 -5.71 -36.75 11.97
C MET A 149 -5.04 -36.90 10.62
N ILE A 150 -5.50 -37.88 9.83
CA ILE A 150 -5.19 -37.95 8.41
C ILE A 150 -5.92 -36.78 7.75
N ALA A 151 -5.24 -35.63 7.66
CA ALA A 151 -5.63 -34.58 6.74
C ALA A 151 -5.29 -35.04 5.33
N GLN A 152 -6.31 -35.24 4.50
CA GLN A 152 -6.11 -35.37 3.06
C GLN A 152 -5.48 -34.07 2.55
N PRO A 153 -4.44 -34.11 1.71
CA PRO A 153 -3.97 -32.91 1.05
C PRO A 153 -5.10 -32.44 0.13
N ALA A 154 -5.71 -31.29 0.44
CA ALA A 154 -6.26 -30.48 -0.62
C ALA A 154 -5.06 -30.09 -1.49
N THR A 155 -4.95 -30.69 -2.67
CA THR A 155 -3.99 -30.29 -3.70
C THR A 155 -4.34 -28.87 -4.14
N SER A 156 -3.93 -27.89 -3.34
CA SER A 156 -3.82 -26.50 -3.73
C SER A 156 -2.56 -26.44 -4.57
N SER A 157 -2.71 -26.34 -5.88
CA SER A 157 -1.58 -26.07 -6.76
C SER A 157 -1.12 -24.63 -6.46
N PRO A 158 0.08 -24.42 -5.90
CA PRO A 158 0.55 -23.09 -5.52
C PRO A 158 0.72 -22.15 -6.73
N ASP A 159 0.73 -22.69 -7.95
CA ASP A 159 0.99 -21.95 -9.19
C ASP A 159 -0.28 -21.47 -9.93
N PHE A 160 -1.48 -21.63 -9.38
CA PHE A 160 -2.71 -21.23 -10.10
C PHE A 160 -2.93 -19.71 -10.10
N VAL A 161 -2.43 -18.99 -9.11
CA VAL A 161 -2.67 -17.55 -8.94
C VAL A 161 -1.34 -16.80 -9.03
N THR A 162 -1.20 -15.91 -10.01
CA THR A 162 -0.01 -15.08 -10.19
C THR A 162 -0.12 -13.75 -9.41
N SER A 163 0.98 -13.02 -9.26
CA SER A 163 0.95 -11.67 -8.67
C SER A 163 0.02 -10.70 -9.44
N ALA A 164 -0.11 -10.86 -10.76
CA ALA A 164 -1.04 -10.07 -11.56
C ALA A 164 -2.50 -10.44 -11.27
N ASP A 165 -2.77 -11.70 -10.92
CA ASP A 165 -4.12 -12.16 -10.57
C ASP A 165 -4.57 -11.69 -9.18
N HIS A 166 -3.64 -11.41 -8.26
CA HIS A 166 -3.98 -10.85 -6.94
C HIS A 166 -4.79 -9.55 -7.05
N VAL A 167 -4.46 -8.69 -8.02
CA VAL A 167 -5.20 -7.44 -8.26
C VAL A 167 -6.65 -7.73 -8.71
N LYS A 168 -6.86 -8.76 -9.53
CA LYS A 168 -8.21 -9.19 -9.96
C LYS A 168 -9.00 -9.80 -8.81
N LEU A 169 -8.36 -10.55 -7.92
CA LEU A 169 -9.02 -11.12 -6.74
C LEU A 169 -9.51 -10.01 -5.79
N LEU A 170 -8.79 -8.89 -5.69
CA LEU A 170 -9.20 -7.73 -4.88
C LEU A 170 -10.36 -6.94 -5.50
N SER A 171 -10.71 -7.14 -6.77
CA SER A 171 -11.79 -6.37 -7.42
C SER A 171 -13.17 -6.64 -6.83
N VAL A 172 -13.35 -7.76 -6.11
CA VAL A 172 -14.62 -8.09 -5.44
C VAL A 172 -14.69 -7.52 -4.01
N LEU A 173 -13.64 -6.85 -3.53
CA LEU A 173 -13.61 -6.27 -2.19
C LEU A 173 -14.67 -5.18 -2.07
N GLY A 174 -15.48 -5.25 -1.01
CA GLY A 174 -16.60 -4.33 -0.79
C GLY A 174 -17.87 -4.68 -1.59
N ASN A 175 -17.83 -5.69 -2.48
CA ASN A 175 -19.04 -6.20 -3.09
C ASN A 175 -19.77 -7.14 -2.12
N THR A 176 -20.73 -6.60 -1.38
CA THR A 176 -21.51 -7.34 -0.38
C THR A 176 -22.74 -8.03 -0.97
N GLU A 177 -22.98 -7.91 -2.28
CA GLU A 177 -24.07 -8.64 -2.91
C GLU A 177 -23.76 -10.15 -2.92
N PRO A 178 -24.73 -11.00 -2.59
CA PRO A 178 -24.52 -12.44 -2.60
C PRO A 178 -24.34 -13.00 -4.01
N ALA A 179 -24.56 -12.21 -5.06
CA ALA A 179 -24.40 -12.68 -6.44
C ALA A 179 -22.96 -13.17 -6.70
N PRO A 180 -22.78 -14.32 -7.39
CA PRO A 180 -23.80 -15.08 -8.14
C PRO A 180 -24.54 -16.15 -7.31
N PHE A 181 -24.37 -16.18 -5.99
CA PHE A 181 -25.14 -17.07 -5.11
C PHE A 181 -26.59 -16.59 -4.99
N ALA A 182 -27.52 -17.54 -4.86
CA ALA A 182 -28.95 -17.23 -4.77
C ALA A 182 -29.33 -16.47 -3.48
N SER A 183 -28.50 -16.55 -2.44
CA SER A 183 -28.70 -15.87 -1.16
C SER A 183 -27.39 -15.83 -0.36
N GLU A 184 -27.35 -15.00 0.68
CA GLU A 184 -26.25 -14.99 1.65
C GLU A 184 -26.08 -16.36 2.32
N ALA A 185 -27.18 -17.06 2.62
CA ALA A 185 -27.12 -18.41 3.17
C ALA A 185 -26.41 -19.39 2.22
N ALA A 186 -26.62 -19.29 0.91
CA ALA A 186 -25.95 -20.12 -0.09
C ALA A 186 -24.44 -19.81 -0.20
N LEU A 187 -24.07 -18.53 -0.15
CA LEU A 187 -22.66 -18.11 -0.06
C LEU A 187 -21.99 -18.71 1.19
N ARG A 188 -22.66 -18.63 2.34
CA ARG A 188 -22.15 -19.16 3.62
C ARG A 188 -21.99 -20.68 3.59
N GLN A 189 -22.93 -21.37 2.98
CA GLN A 189 -22.85 -22.81 2.73
C GLN A 189 -21.63 -23.19 1.89
N CYS A 190 -21.34 -22.45 0.82
CA CYS A 190 -20.14 -22.64 0.01
C CYS A 190 -18.85 -22.43 0.83
N THR A 191 -18.77 -21.36 1.62
CA THR A 191 -17.59 -21.10 2.47
C THR A 191 -17.40 -22.20 3.53
N ALA A 192 -18.49 -22.68 4.14
CA ALA A 192 -18.45 -23.76 5.12
C ALA A 192 -17.98 -25.08 4.49
N ALA A 193 -18.40 -25.40 3.26
CA ALA A 193 -17.92 -26.57 2.52
C ALA A 193 -16.39 -26.50 2.26
N ASN A 194 -15.83 -25.29 2.21
CA ASN A 194 -14.40 -25.02 2.07
C ASN A 194 -13.67 -24.83 3.42
N GLY A 195 -14.30 -25.22 4.53
CA GLY A 195 -13.69 -25.19 5.86
C GLY A 195 -13.54 -23.79 6.47
N VAL A 196 -14.28 -22.80 5.97
CA VAL A 196 -14.28 -21.44 6.52
C VAL A 196 -15.19 -21.39 7.75
N PRO A 197 -14.69 -20.98 8.94
CA PRO A 197 -15.51 -20.85 10.14
C PRO A 197 -16.64 -19.85 9.98
N ALA A 198 -17.79 -20.11 10.62
CA ALA A 198 -18.93 -19.20 10.60
C ALA A 198 -18.66 -17.85 11.32
N VAL A 199 -17.58 -17.71 12.07
CA VAL A 199 -17.19 -16.40 12.64
C VAL A 199 -16.43 -15.53 11.61
N THR A 200 -15.92 -16.12 10.54
CA THR A 200 -15.12 -15.41 9.53
C THR A 200 -16.00 -14.43 8.76
N VAL A 201 -15.57 -13.16 8.74
CA VAL A 201 -16.23 -12.09 8.01
C VAL A 201 -15.94 -12.23 6.52
N ILE A 202 -16.99 -12.17 5.70
CA ILE A 202 -16.90 -12.07 4.25
C ILE A 202 -16.83 -10.59 3.88
N LEU A 203 -15.73 -10.19 3.23
CA LEU A 203 -15.45 -8.81 2.86
C LEU A 203 -15.93 -8.47 1.45
N GLY A 204 -16.19 -9.51 0.64
CA GLY A 204 -16.90 -9.38 -0.61
C GLY A 204 -16.90 -10.69 -1.39
N SER A 205 -17.79 -10.78 -2.37
CA SER A 205 -17.83 -11.90 -3.31
C SER A 205 -18.22 -11.45 -4.70
N GLY A 206 -17.78 -12.18 -5.72
CA GLY A 206 -18.21 -11.89 -7.08
C GLY A 206 -17.58 -12.79 -8.13
N PRO A 207 -18.16 -12.80 -9.34
CA PRO A 207 -17.57 -13.52 -10.47
C PRO A 207 -16.38 -12.74 -11.04
N ILE A 208 -15.33 -13.45 -11.44
CA ILE A 208 -14.20 -12.89 -12.20
C ILE A 208 -13.81 -13.83 -13.34
N ILE A 209 -13.01 -13.31 -14.27
CA ILE A 209 -12.30 -14.11 -15.26
C ILE A 209 -10.87 -14.36 -14.77
N LEU A 210 -10.54 -15.62 -14.50
CA LEU A 210 -9.20 -16.06 -14.11
C LEU A 210 -8.71 -17.07 -15.15
N HIS A 211 -7.59 -16.78 -15.82
CA HIS A 211 -7.06 -17.60 -16.92
C HIS A 211 -8.07 -17.96 -18.02
N GLY A 212 -9.05 -17.09 -18.26
CA GLY A 212 -10.13 -17.31 -19.25
C GLY A 212 -11.34 -18.08 -18.73
N GLU A 213 -11.32 -18.52 -17.46
CA GLU A 213 -12.44 -19.22 -16.82
C GLU A 213 -13.28 -18.28 -15.94
N ASN A 214 -14.60 -18.47 -15.99
CA ASN A 214 -15.52 -17.77 -15.10
C ASN A 214 -15.55 -18.47 -13.75
N VAL A 215 -14.87 -17.87 -12.77
CA VAL A 215 -14.79 -18.35 -11.39
C VAL A 215 -15.45 -17.38 -10.44
N VAL A 216 -15.74 -17.82 -9.22
CA VAL A 216 -16.27 -16.96 -8.16
C VAL A 216 -15.20 -16.79 -7.09
N VAL A 217 -14.94 -15.55 -6.70
CA VAL A 217 -14.01 -15.22 -5.62
C VAL A 217 -14.81 -14.79 -4.41
N ILE A 218 -14.38 -15.28 -3.25
CA ILE A 218 -14.92 -14.89 -1.95
C ILE A 218 -13.72 -14.38 -1.13
N LEU A 219 -13.73 -13.11 -0.76
CA LEU A 219 -12.71 -12.50 0.09
C LEU A 219 -13.12 -12.60 1.54
N LEU A 220 -12.24 -13.15 2.35
CA LEU A 220 -12.43 -13.42 3.77
C LEU A 220 -11.45 -12.59 4.59
N SER A 221 -11.89 -12.15 5.76
CA SER A 221 -11.01 -11.49 6.72
C SER A 221 -10.03 -12.49 7.34
N THR A 222 -8.76 -12.09 7.42
CA THR A 222 -7.74 -12.82 8.19
C THR A 222 -7.62 -12.30 9.63
N GLY A 223 -8.31 -11.22 9.98
CA GLY A 223 -8.13 -10.47 11.22
C GLY A 223 -6.92 -9.52 11.21
N VAL A 224 -6.11 -9.52 10.15
CA VAL A 224 -4.97 -8.60 9.97
C VAL A 224 -5.34 -7.55 8.93
N ALA A 225 -5.13 -6.27 9.25
CA ALA A 225 -5.39 -5.17 8.34
C ALA A 225 -4.56 -5.31 7.05
N GLY A 226 -5.18 -5.02 5.90
CA GLY A 226 -4.54 -5.13 4.60
C GLY A 226 -4.29 -6.57 4.12
N ARG A 227 -4.74 -7.60 4.85
CA ARG A 227 -4.51 -9.01 4.52
C ARG A 227 -5.81 -9.80 4.40
N PHE A 228 -5.99 -10.44 3.25
CA PHE A 228 -7.25 -11.10 2.86
C PHE A 228 -7.00 -12.56 2.49
N ASP A 229 -7.90 -13.46 2.88
CA ASP A 229 -7.89 -14.84 2.41
C ASP A 229 -8.88 -14.95 1.24
N ALA A 230 -8.34 -15.13 0.04
CA ALA A 230 -9.09 -15.23 -1.19
C ALA A 230 -9.38 -16.70 -1.51
N LEU A 231 -10.67 -17.05 -1.44
CA LEU A 231 -11.19 -18.36 -1.78
C LEU A 231 -11.79 -18.33 -3.19
N VAL A 232 -11.18 -19.04 -4.12
CA VAL A 232 -11.62 -19.13 -5.53
C VAL A 232 -12.33 -20.46 -5.75
N VAL A 233 -13.60 -20.39 -6.14
CA VAL A 233 -14.47 -21.55 -6.32
C VAL A 233 -15.15 -21.56 -7.69
N GLY A 234 -15.59 -22.74 -8.11
CA GLY A 234 -16.50 -22.91 -9.23
C GLY A 234 -17.90 -22.37 -8.93
N ARG A 235 -18.69 -22.12 -10.00
CA ARG A 235 -20.06 -21.60 -9.90
C ARG A 235 -21.07 -22.60 -9.31
N ASP A 236 -20.68 -23.87 -9.21
CA ASP A 236 -21.44 -24.98 -8.67
C ASP A 236 -21.16 -25.22 -7.17
N CYS A 237 -20.43 -24.30 -6.51
CA CYS A 237 -20.13 -24.42 -5.09
C CYS A 237 -21.40 -24.40 -4.22
N THR A 238 -21.58 -25.46 -3.43
CA THR A 238 -22.71 -25.66 -2.50
C THR A 238 -22.24 -26.36 -1.22
N THR A 239 -23.14 -26.61 -0.26
CA THR A 239 -22.80 -27.36 0.98
C THR A 239 -22.16 -28.72 0.75
N GLY A 240 -22.54 -29.41 -0.33
CA GLY A 240 -22.06 -30.76 -0.65
C GLY A 240 -20.95 -30.80 -1.71
N THR A 241 -20.62 -29.65 -2.31
CA THR A 241 -19.66 -29.55 -3.41
C THR A 241 -18.83 -28.30 -3.19
N PRO A 242 -17.62 -28.40 -2.61
CA PRO A 242 -16.81 -27.22 -2.29
C PRO A 242 -16.31 -26.49 -3.53
N SER A 243 -16.21 -27.18 -4.67
CA SER A 243 -15.74 -26.65 -5.96
C SER A 243 -14.50 -25.76 -5.84
N LEU A 244 -13.57 -26.12 -4.94
CA LEU A 244 -12.36 -25.34 -4.70
C LEU A 244 -11.45 -25.37 -5.93
N ILE A 245 -11.10 -24.19 -6.44
CA ILE A 245 -10.14 -24.03 -7.54
C ILE A 245 -8.79 -23.60 -6.97
N ALA A 246 -8.79 -22.55 -6.13
CA ALA A 246 -7.58 -22.05 -5.49
C ALA A 246 -7.92 -21.34 -4.17
N ARG A 247 -6.94 -21.25 -3.27
CA ARG A 247 -7.01 -20.42 -2.06
C ARG A 247 -5.66 -19.77 -1.82
N THR A 248 -5.64 -18.48 -1.56
CA THR A 248 -4.40 -17.73 -1.35
C THR A 248 -4.62 -16.56 -0.41
N VAL A 249 -3.57 -16.12 0.27
CA VAL A 249 -3.59 -14.92 1.10
C VAL A 249 -3.00 -13.76 0.30
N ILE A 250 -3.72 -12.64 0.26
CA ILE A 250 -3.39 -11.45 -0.53
C ILE A 250 -3.16 -10.26 0.41
N GLY A 251 -2.20 -9.42 0.06
CA GLY A 251 -1.89 -8.19 0.78
C GLY A 251 -0.91 -8.40 1.93
N GLY A 252 -0.29 -7.30 2.35
CA GLY A 252 0.82 -7.27 3.30
C GLY A 252 1.42 -5.89 3.40
#